data_AF-A0A1S2TRR7-F1
#
_entry.id   AF-A0A1S2TRR7-F1
#
_cell.length_a   1.000
_cell.length_b   1.000
_cell.length_c   1.000
_cell.angle_alpha   90.00
_cell.angle_beta   90.00
_cell.angle_gamma   90.00
#
_symmetry.space_group_name_H-M   'P 1'
#
loop_
_entity.id
_entity.type
_entity.pdbx_description
1 polymer ?
#
loop_
_entity_poly.entity_id
_entity_poly.type
_entity_poly.pdbx_seq_one_letter_code
_entity_poly.pdbx_strand_id
1 'polypeptide(L)'
;MDALNRSEVYQLPPVDALLKVGAALESYDTRLAFFRANQKLFEPFVRPGQTLEQSFEAFNRDSIHLILPDTDKKDSLSAYVKLEMTYPKGIDGVAILNGFVDYAVRVERKQISADLDVIVKNRINELKGRFDSARSNYEVEKEAKIASLRENDALKRAQLQDELRALRSQLKALRNDRIAQLNEAIGIAKSLGIQKPTTPSSLGESRNAGANSVMRTEVNNQQVPLFFMGVEALNAELVALKQRKSDDFTDPRVAQIAKELQLLASNREVEVLNARENEDIFLAGVQPLRAEMARLSSLNIDMAGLKLVTVDQQALEPLVAASPNRLLVVLLGLLGGAVLALCIALLRSAIVASRDIIKERSPGSQVSRLNARGHIGELPDQQHSIQPIQK
;
A
#
# COMPACT_ATOMS: atom_id res chain seq x y z
N MET A 1 -0.92 -16.36 17.98
CA MET A 1 -1.72 -15.23 17.47
C MET A 1 -1.12 -13.87 17.77
N ASP A 2 -0.70 -13.57 19.00
CA ASP A 2 -0.15 -12.28 19.42
C ASP A 2 0.74 -11.56 18.41
N ALA A 3 1.76 -12.21 17.85
CA ALA A 3 2.70 -11.60 16.91
C ALA A 3 2.00 -11.06 15.64
N LEU A 4 0.93 -11.72 15.20
CA LEU A 4 0.08 -11.27 14.09
C LEU A 4 -0.72 -10.04 14.50
N ASN A 5 -1.43 -10.11 15.63
CA ASN A 5 -2.33 -9.05 16.06
C ASN A 5 -1.56 -7.77 16.50
N ARG A 6 -0.33 -7.91 17.01
CA ARG A 6 0.62 -6.80 17.27
C ARG A 6 1.16 -6.14 16.00
N SER A 7 0.98 -6.75 14.82
CA SER A 7 1.36 -6.10 13.55
C SER A 7 0.44 -4.93 13.20
N GLU A 8 -0.80 -4.93 13.69
CA GLU A 8 -1.92 -4.02 13.32
C GLU A 8 -2.33 -4.04 11.84
N VAL A 9 -1.49 -4.56 10.94
CA VAL A 9 -1.73 -4.71 9.49
C VAL A 9 -2.75 -5.80 9.17
N TYR A 10 -2.78 -6.87 9.96
CA TYR A 10 -3.68 -8.02 9.78
C TYR A 10 -4.11 -8.53 11.15
N GLN A 11 -5.41 -8.72 11.33
CA GLN A 11 -5.99 -9.28 12.54
C GLN A 11 -6.56 -10.65 12.19
N LEU A 12 -6.22 -11.67 12.98
CA LEU A 12 -6.80 -13.01 12.85
C LEU A 12 -7.30 -13.47 14.22
N PRO A 13 -8.61 -13.28 14.50
CA PRO A 13 -9.26 -13.87 15.66
C PRO A 13 -9.05 -15.38 15.74
N PRO A 14 -8.98 -15.98 16.95
CA PRO A 14 -8.80 -17.42 17.10
C PRO A 14 -9.91 -18.27 16.44
N VAL A 15 -11.15 -17.75 16.41
CA VAL A 15 -12.29 -18.37 15.74
C VAL A 15 -12.08 -18.41 14.23
N ASP A 16 -11.72 -17.28 13.62
CA ASP A 16 -11.50 -17.17 12.18
C ASP A 16 -10.31 -18.03 11.72
N ALA A 17 -9.27 -18.16 12.54
CA ALA A 17 -8.15 -19.07 12.30
C ALA A 17 -8.59 -20.54 12.33
N LEU A 18 -9.44 -20.92 13.28
CA LEU A 18 -10.01 -22.26 13.37
C LEU A 18 -10.91 -22.57 12.17
N LEU A 19 -11.73 -21.60 11.73
CA LEU A 19 -12.57 -21.73 10.54
C LEU A 19 -11.74 -21.86 9.26
N LYS A 20 -10.67 -21.07 9.10
CA LYS A 20 -9.73 -21.20 7.97
C LYS A 20 -9.06 -22.58 7.93
N VAL A 21 -8.56 -23.08 9.07
CA VAL A 21 -8.00 -24.43 9.15
C VAL A 21 -9.07 -25.49 8.90
N GLY A 22 -10.31 -25.30 9.37
CA GLY A 22 -11.44 -26.17 9.05
C GLY A 22 -11.73 -26.26 7.55
N ALA A 23 -11.79 -25.11 6.86
CA ALA A 23 -11.95 -25.06 5.40
C ALA A 23 -10.77 -25.71 4.66
N ALA A 24 -9.54 -25.58 5.16
CA ALA A 24 -8.38 -26.27 4.60
C ALA A 24 -8.41 -27.79 4.84
N LEU A 25 -9.05 -28.26 5.91
CA LEU A 25 -9.31 -29.69 6.16
C LEU A 25 -10.45 -30.25 5.31
N GLU A 26 -11.39 -29.41 4.87
CA GLU A 26 -12.45 -29.77 3.93
C GLU A 26 -11.99 -29.76 2.46
N SER A 27 -11.11 -28.80 2.12
CA SER A 27 -10.57 -28.56 0.77
C SER A 27 -10.06 -29.82 0.07
N TYR A 28 -10.69 -30.13 -1.08
CA TYR A 28 -10.28 -31.20 -1.99
C TYR A 28 -8.81 -31.07 -2.41
N ASP A 29 -8.38 -29.86 -2.79
CA ASP A 29 -7.01 -29.62 -3.27
C ASP A 29 -5.98 -29.81 -2.15
N THR A 30 -6.29 -29.39 -0.92
CA THR A 30 -5.41 -29.59 0.24
C THR A 30 -5.27 -31.08 0.57
N ARG A 31 -6.37 -31.85 0.53
CA ARG A 31 -6.39 -33.31 0.73
C ARG A 31 -5.60 -34.04 -0.38
N LEU A 32 -5.83 -33.69 -1.64
CA LEU A 32 -5.12 -34.28 -2.79
C LEU A 32 -3.63 -33.92 -2.79
N ALA A 33 -3.27 -32.70 -2.39
CA ALA A 33 -1.88 -32.29 -2.24
C ALA A 33 -1.17 -33.04 -1.09
N PHE A 34 -1.85 -33.28 0.03
CA PHE A 34 -1.34 -34.15 1.10
C PHE A 34 -1.13 -35.60 0.63
N PHE A 35 -2.10 -36.17 -0.10
CA PHE A 35 -2.02 -37.51 -0.67
C PHE A 35 -0.83 -37.66 -1.63
N ARG A 36 -0.68 -36.71 -2.57
CA ARG A 36 0.45 -36.61 -3.51
C ARG A 36 1.80 -36.47 -2.81
N ALA A 37 1.87 -35.78 -1.67
CA ALA A 37 3.10 -35.59 -0.91
C ALA A 37 3.49 -36.79 -0.03
N ASN A 38 2.53 -37.66 0.35
CA ASN A 38 2.73 -38.72 1.35
C ASN A 38 2.39 -40.12 0.80
N GLN A 39 2.65 -40.36 -0.49
CA GLN A 39 2.26 -41.57 -1.23
C GLN A 39 2.53 -42.89 -0.50
N LYS A 40 3.63 -42.98 0.27
CA LYS A 40 3.99 -44.16 1.09
C LYS A 40 2.92 -44.58 2.11
N LEU A 41 2.21 -43.62 2.69
CA LEU A 41 1.10 -43.91 3.63
C LEU A 41 -0.14 -44.45 2.90
N PHE A 42 -0.21 -44.24 1.58
CA PHE A 42 -1.38 -44.54 0.75
C PHE A 42 -1.14 -45.68 -0.26
N GLU A 43 0.06 -46.29 -0.29
CA GLU A 43 0.37 -47.47 -1.12
C GLU A 43 -0.71 -48.57 -1.06
N PRO A 44 -1.31 -48.91 0.10
CA PRO A 44 -2.37 -49.94 0.16
C PRO A 44 -3.71 -49.54 -0.50
N PHE A 45 -3.92 -48.27 -0.84
CA PHE A 45 -5.12 -47.81 -1.55
C PHE A 45 -4.93 -47.77 -3.09
N VAL A 46 -3.69 -47.78 -3.58
CA VAL A 46 -3.39 -47.68 -5.03
C VAL A 46 -3.75 -48.99 -5.72
N ARG A 47 -4.69 -48.95 -6.66
CA ARG A 47 -5.14 -50.15 -7.41
C ARG A 47 -4.48 -50.23 -8.79
N PRO A 48 -4.09 -51.43 -9.26
CA PRO A 48 -3.58 -51.61 -10.62
C PRO A 48 -4.55 -51.07 -11.67
N GLY A 49 -4.07 -50.19 -12.55
CA GLY A 49 -4.87 -49.59 -13.63
C GLY A 49 -5.73 -48.38 -13.25
N GLN A 50 -5.72 -47.93 -11.99
CA GLN A 50 -6.35 -46.65 -11.59
C GLN A 50 -5.30 -45.53 -11.50
N THR A 51 -5.73 -44.27 -11.68
CA THR A 51 -4.85 -43.12 -11.40
C THR A 51 -4.72 -42.86 -9.90
N LEU A 52 -3.73 -42.03 -9.54
CA LEU A 52 -3.54 -41.55 -8.17
C LEU A 52 -4.79 -40.81 -7.67
N GLU A 53 -5.37 -39.97 -8.52
CA GLU A 53 -6.57 -39.16 -8.26
C GLU A 53 -7.83 -40.03 -8.11
N GLN A 54 -7.97 -41.09 -8.92
CA GLN A 54 -9.08 -42.06 -8.78
C GLN A 54 -8.97 -42.86 -7.48
N SER A 55 -7.75 -43.25 -7.10
CA SER A 55 -7.47 -43.94 -5.84
C SER A 55 -7.73 -43.02 -4.64
N PHE A 56 -7.34 -41.75 -4.76
CA PHE A 56 -7.62 -40.71 -3.77
C PHE A 56 -9.12 -40.43 -3.62
N GLU A 57 -9.88 -40.29 -4.70
CA GLU A 57 -11.31 -39.97 -4.63
C GLU A 57 -12.11 -41.10 -3.95
N ALA A 58 -11.79 -42.36 -4.28
CA ALA A 58 -12.40 -43.52 -3.64
C ALA A 58 -12.08 -43.63 -2.13
N PHE A 59 -10.97 -43.04 -1.67
CA PHE A 59 -10.65 -42.89 -0.25
C PHE A 59 -11.37 -41.67 0.36
N ASN A 60 -11.18 -40.49 -0.23
CA ASN A 60 -11.66 -39.18 0.24
C ASN A 60 -13.17 -39.18 0.57
N ARG A 61 -14.01 -39.67 -0.35
CA ARG A 61 -15.47 -39.62 -0.22
C ARG A 61 -16.01 -40.44 0.96
N ASP A 62 -15.46 -41.63 1.18
CA ASP A 62 -16.01 -42.61 2.10
C ASP A 62 -15.23 -42.69 3.45
N SER A 63 -14.06 -42.04 3.55
CA SER A 63 -13.14 -42.23 4.68
C SER A 63 -13.06 -41.05 5.66
N ILE A 64 -13.11 -39.79 5.21
CA ILE A 64 -12.81 -38.60 6.05
C ILE A 64 -14.08 -37.80 6.35
N HIS A 65 -14.35 -37.55 7.64
CA HIS A 65 -15.49 -36.78 8.11
C HIS A 65 -15.06 -35.59 8.97
N LEU A 66 -15.54 -34.39 8.62
CA LEU A 66 -15.35 -33.17 9.39
C LEU A 66 -16.65 -32.90 10.18
N ILE A 67 -16.53 -32.66 11.48
CA ILE A 67 -17.65 -32.38 12.37
C ILE A 67 -17.42 -31.04 13.06
N LEU A 68 -18.34 -30.11 12.80
CA LEU A 68 -18.41 -28.77 13.41
C LEU A 68 -19.43 -28.80 14.57
N PRO A 69 -19.25 -27.97 15.62
CA PRO A 69 -20.24 -27.85 16.70
C PRO A 69 -21.53 -27.19 16.22
N ASP A 70 -22.68 -27.62 16.76
CA ASP A 70 -23.99 -27.03 16.44
C ASP A 70 -24.05 -25.55 16.85
N THR A 71 -24.28 -24.66 15.89
CA THR A 71 -24.38 -23.20 16.12
C THR A 71 -25.52 -22.79 17.06
N ASP A 72 -26.54 -23.64 17.18
CA ASP A 72 -27.79 -23.32 17.89
C ASP A 72 -27.71 -23.64 19.39
N LYS A 73 -26.66 -24.33 19.85
CA LYS A 73 -26.46 -24.70 21.25
C LYS A 73 -25.70 -23.60 22.00
N LYS A 74 -26.47 -22.72 22.66
CA LYS A 74 -25.98 -21.54 23.40
C LYS A 74 -24.92 -21.79 24.48
N ASP A 75 -24.79 -23.03 24.97
CA ASP A 75 -23.81 -23.42 26.00
C ASP A 75 -22.51 -24.04 25.44
N SER A 76 -22.23 -23.87 24.14
CA SER A 76 -21.01 -24.35 23.49
C SER A 76 -19.78 -23.52 23.90
N LEU A 77 -19.22 -23.82 25.08
CA LEU A 77 -18.15 -23.05 25.76
C LEU A 77 -16.82 -22.94 24.98
N SER A 78 -16.61 -23.72 23.91
CA SER A 78 -15.46 -23.59 23.02
C SER A 78 -15.81 -23.96 21.58
N ALA A 79 -15.34 -23.16 20.63
CA ALA A 79 -15.33 -23.55 19.22
C ALA A 79 -14.23 -24.59 18.99
N TYR A 80 -14.57 -25.71 18.37
CA TYR A 80 -13.64 -26.77 17.98
C TYR A 80 -13.94 -27.24 16.56
N VAL A 81 -13.02 -28.00 15.97
CA VAL A 81 -13.22 -28.73 14.72
C VAL A 81 -12.79 -30.16 14.98
N LYS A 82 -13.71 -31.11 14.86
CA LYS A 82 -13.40 -32.54 15.03
C LYS A 82 -13.21 -33.16 13.64
N LEU A 83 -12.16 -33.95 13.50
CA LEU A 83 -11.86 -34.69 12.28
C LEU A 83 -11.81 -36.18 12.61
N GLU A 84 -12.62 -36.97 11.92
CA GLU A 84 -12.68 -38.41 12.05
C GLU A 84 -12.27 -39.08 10.74
N MET A 85 -11.71 -40.28 10.82
CA MET A 85 -11.37 -41.05 9.63
C MET A 85 -11.60 -42.55 9.84
N THR A 86 -12.28 -43.18 8.89
CA THR A 86 -12.39 -44.65 8.81
C THR A 86 -11.34 -45.20 7.85
N TYR A 87 -10.80 -46.38 8.14
CA TYR A 87 -9.75 -47.01 7.33
C TYR A 87 -9.74 -48.53 7.51
N PRO A 88 -9.33 -49.30 6.48
CA PRO A 88 -9.25 -50.76 6.58
C PRO A 88 -8.05 -51.20 7.44
N LYS A 89 -8.14 -52.40 8.02
CA LYS A 89 -7.09 -52.97 8.87
C LYS A 89 -5.78 -53.14 8.07
N GLY A 90 -4.68 -52.66 8.64
CA GLY A 90 -3.33 -52.74 8.05
C GLY A 90 -2.82 -51.41 7.48
N ILE A 91 -3.60 -50.33 7.58
CA ILE A 91 -3.20 -48.98 7.21
C ILE A 91 -2.97 -48.15 8.48
N ASP A 92 -1.93 -47.32 8.48
CA ASP A 92 -1.64 -46.38 9.57
C ASP A 92 -2.52 -45.12 9.44
N GLY A 93 -3.79 -45.29 9.82
CA GLY A 93 -4.74 -44.18 9.84
C GLY A 93 -4.39 -43.08 10.85
N VAL A 94 -3.56 -43.35 11.86
CA VAL A 94 -3.15 -42.39 12.88
C VAL A 94 -2.10 -41.43 12.34
N ALA A 95 -1.08 -41.94 11.64
CA ALA A 95 -0.09 -41.10 10.96
C ALA A 95 -0.70 -40.30 9.81
N ILE A 96 -1.63 -40.90 9.05
CA ILE A 96 -2.40 -40.19 8.01
C ILE A 96 -3.19 -39.02 8.62
N LEU A 97 -3.96 -39.27 9.69
CA LEU A 97 -4.88 -38.27 10.23
C LEU A 97 -4.14 -37.13 10.94
N ASN A 98 -3.18 -37.44 11.80
CA ASN A 98 -2.34 -36.42 12.46
C ASN A 98 -1.49 -35.66 11.42
N GLY A 99 -0.89 -36.38 10.46
CA GLY A 99 -0.07 -35.79 9.40
C GLY A 99 -0.85 -34.85 8.47
N PHE A 100 -2.13 -35.16 8.20
CA PHE A 100 -3.01 -34.30 7.40
C PHE A 100 -3.40 -33.02 8.14
N VAL A 101 -3.72 -33.10 9.43
CA VAL A 101 -3.99 -31.91 10.26
C VAL A 101 -2.77 -30.98 10.29
N ASP A 102 -1.60 -31.53 10.54
CA ASP A 102 -0.32 -30.82 10.48
C ASP A 102 -0.04 -30.21 9.08
N TYR A 103 -0.46 -30.88 8.01
CA TYR A 103 -0.31 -30.38 6.64
C TYR A 103 -1.24 -29.20 6.36
N ALA A 104 -2.54 -29.31 6.68
CA ALA A 104 -3.50 -28.21 6.50
C ALA A 104 -3.09 -26.96 7.30
N VAL A 105 -2.64 -27.12 8.54
CA VAL A 105 -2.12 -26.01 9.37
C VAL A 105 -0.86 -25.37 8.75
N ARG A 106 0.02 -26.15 8.11
CA ARG A 106 1.18 -25.60 7.37
C ARG A 106 0.77 -24.87 6.08
N VAL A 107 -0.24 -25.35 5.36
CA VAL A 107 -0.77 -24.70 4.15
C VAL A 107 -1.38 -23.35 4.50
N GLU A 108 -2.29 -23.28 5.48
CA GLU A 108 -2.88 -22.02 5.93
C GLU A 108 -1.84 -21.03 6.45
N ARG A 109 -0.87 -21.50 7.24
CA ARG A 109 0.26 -20.68 7.72
C ARG A 109 1.05 -20.06 6.57
N LYS A 110 1.26 -20.81 5.48
CA LYS A 110 1.94 -20.31 4.27
C LYS A 110 1.07 -19.30 3.52
N GLN A 111 -0.23 -19.57 3.36
CA GLN A 111 -1.14 -18.65 2.68
C GLN A 111 -1.25 -17.31 3.42
N ILE A 112 -1.44 -17.35 4.75
CA ILE A 112 -1.52 -16.15 5.60
C ILE A 112 -0.21 -15.32 5.54
N SER A 113 0.95 -15.99 5.45
CA SER A 113 2.25 -15.31 5.26
C SER A 113 2.36 -14.63 3.88
N ALA A 114 1.85 -15.26 2.82
CA ALA A 114 1.82 -14.67 1.47
C ALA A 114 0.80 -13.51 1.36
N ASP A 115 -0.39 -13.65 1.94
CA ASP A 115 -1.39 -12.58 2.03
C ASP A 115 -0.79 -11.35 2.76
N LEU A 116 -0.09 -11.59 3.88
CA LEU A 116 0.60 -10.55 4.65
C LEU A 116 1.69 -9.84 3.87
N ASP A 117 2.54 -10.58 3.15
CA ASP A 117 3.59 -10.00 2.29
C ASP A 117 2.99 -9.03 1.26
N VAL A 118 1.88 -9.40 0.62
CA VAL A 118 1.16 -8.54 -0.34
C VAL A 118 0.57 -7.31 0.36
N ILE A 119 -0.08 -7.46 1.51
CA ILE A 119 -0.69 -6.32 2.24
C ILE A 119 0.40 -5.35 2.74
N VAL A 120 1.49 -5.85 3.33
CA VAL A 120 2.62 -5.03 3.80
C VAL A 120 3.27 -4.29 2.64
N LYS A 121 3.53 -4.95 1.51
CA LYS A 121 4.09 -4.30 0.30
C LYS A 121 3.16 -3.22 -0.25
N ASN A 122 1.86 -3.49 -0.35
CA ASN A 122 0.88 -2.51 -0.80
C ASN A 122 0.81 -1.29 0.14
N ARG A 123 0.88 -1.51 1.46
CA ARG A 123 0.91 -0.43 2.46
C ARG A 123 2.20 0.39 2.42
N ILE A 124 3.36 -0.25 2.23
CA ILE A 124 4.64 0.46 2.03
C ILE A 124 4.57 1.30 0.75
N ASN A 125 3.99 0.78 -0.33
CA ASN A 125 3.79 1.53 -1.58
C ASN A 125 2.82 2.72 -1.40
N GLU A 126 1.72 2.56 -0.65
CA GLU A 126 0.79 3.66 -0.28
C GLU A 126 1.53 4.79 0.48
N LEU A 127 2.29 4.42 1.51
CA LEU A 127 3.06 5.36 2.33
C LEU A 127 4.17 6.04 1.52
N LYS A 128 4.86 5.30 0.66
CA LYS A 128 5.86 5.85 -0.27
C LYS A 128 5.22 6.84 -1.25
N GLY A 129 4.06 6.53 -1.83
CA GLY A 129 3.35 7.44 -2.73
C GLY A 129 2.98 8.77 -2.06
N ARG A 130 2.52 8.73 -0.80
CA ARG A 130 2.28 9.93 0.01
C ARG A 130 3.57 10.69 0.34
N PHE A 131 4.64 9.95 0.64
CA PHE A 131 5.95 10.52 0.94
C PHE A 131 6.58 11.23 -0.27
N ASP A 132 6.57 10.61 -1.44
CA ASP A 132 7.08 11.19 -2.69
C ASP A 132 6.20 12.40 -3.13
N SER A 133 4.89 12.37 -2.84
CA SER A 133 4.00 13.52 -3.02
C SER A 133 4.35 14.68 -2.07
N ALA A 134 4.67 14.41 -0.80
CA ALA A 134 5.14 15.44 0.14
C ALA A 134 6.48 16.06 -0.29
N ARG A 135 7.40 15.26 -0.86
CA ARG A 135 8.62 15.78 -1.50
C ARG A 135 8.28 16.69 -2.68
N SER A 136 7.40 16.23 -3.58
CA SER A 136 6.96 17.02 -4.75
C SER A 136 6.35 18.38 -4.36
N ASN A 137 5.55 18.43 -3.28
CA ASN A 137 4.98 19.68 -2.81
C ASN A 137 6.06 20.63 -2.26
N TYR A 138 6.99 20.12 -1.45
CA TYR A 138 8.10 20.91 -0.91
C TYR A 138 9.01 21.46 -2.02
N GLU A 139 9.27 20.70 -3.09
CA GLU A 139 10.02 21.20 -4.26
C GLU A 139 9.32 22.41 -4.90
N VAL A 140 8.00 22.31 -5.14
CA VAL A 140 7.20 23.42 -5.70
C VAL A 140 7.13 24.62 -4.75
N GLU A 141 7.01 24.41 -3.44
CA GLU A 141 7.05 25.47 -2.43
C GLU A 141 8.42 26.16 -2.38
N LYS A 142 9.52 25.40 -2.49
CA LYS A 142 10.90 25.91 -2.56
C LYS A 142 11.11 26.74 -3.83
N GLU A 143 10.68 26.25 -5.00
CA GLU A 143 10.76 27.00 -6.26
C GLU A 143 9.94 28.29 -6.20
N ALA A 144 8.70 28.25 -5.71
CA ALA A 144 7.84 29.41 -5.54
C ALA A 144 8.45 30.44 -4.56
N LYS A 145 9.04 29.99 -3.45
CA LYS A 145 9.75 30.85 -2.49
C LYS A 145 11.00 31.48 -3.11
N ILE A 146 11.78 30.73 -3.89
CA ILE A 146 12.94 31.25 -4.62
C ILE A 146 12.51 32.28 -5.68
N ALA A 147 11.44 32.03 -6.41
CA ALA A 147 10.89 32.97 -7.40
C ALA A 147 10.44 34.27 -6.73
N SER A 148 9.64 34.17 -5.65
CA SER A 148 9.18 35.33 -4.88
C SER A 148 10.34 36.14 -4.26
N LEU A 149 11.38 35.48 -3.74
CA LEU A 149 12.58 36.18 -3.26
C LEU A 149 13.28 36.96 -4.39
N ARG A 150 13.50 36.32 -5.55
CA ARG A 150 14.14 36.96 -6.72
C ARG A 150 13.30 38.10 -7.30
N GLU A 151 11.98 38.00 -7.28
CA GLU A 151 11.06 39.05 -7.69
C GLU A 151 11.13 40.28 -6.75
N ASN A 152 11.08 40.05 -5.43
CA ASN A 152 11.23 41.11 -4.43
C ASN A 152 12.60 41.80 -4.54
N ASP A 153 13.68 41.04 -4.72
CA ASP A 153 15.03 41.59 -4.94
C ASP A 153 15.09 42.45 -6.22
N ALA A 154 14.49 41.97 -7.32
CA ALA A 154 14.48 42.69 -8.59
C ALA A 154 13.67 44.00 -8.50
N LEU A 155 12.50 43.96 -7.86
CA LEU A 155 11.63 45.12 -7.63
C LEU A 155 12.32 46.16 -6.74
N LYS A 156 12.91 45.75 -5.60
CA LYS A 156 13.64 46.66 -4.71
C LYS A 156 14.91 47.22 -5.36
N ARG A 157 15.60 46.43 -6.19
CA ARG A 157 16.75 46.88 -6.99
C ARG A 157 16.34 47.93 -8.04
N ALA A 158 15.20 47.75 -8.71
CA ALA A 158 14.66 48.73 -9.65
C ALA A 158 14.31 50.04 -8.94
N GLN A 159 13.54 49.99 -7.85
CA GLN A 159 13.18 51.16 -7.03
C GLN A 159 14.42 51.96 -6.58
N LEU A 160 15.45 51.27 -6.09
CA LEU A 160 16.71 51.91 -5.67
C LEU A 160 17.49 52.53 -6.83
N GLN A 161 17.42 51.94 -8.04
CA GLN A 161 18.02 52.53 -9.23
C GLN A 161 17.23 53.73 -9.75
N ASP A 162 15.90 53.75 -9.60
CA ASP A 162 15.05 54.90 -9.90
C ASP A 162 15.31 56.04 -8.90
N GLU A 163 15.36 55.74 -7.60
CA GLU A 163 15.72 56.68 -6.53
C GLU A 163 17.11 57.31 -6.79
N LEU A 164 18.12 56.48 -7.09
CA LEU A 164 19.47 56.94 -7.42
C LEU A 164 19.54 57.80 -8.69
N ARG A 165 18.73 57.49 -9.71
CA ARG A 165 18.63 58.31 -10.94
C ARG A 165 17.95 59.65 -10.68
N ALA A 166 16.88 59.67 -9.89
CA ALA A 166 16.19 60.89 -9.48
C ALA A 166 17.11 61.79 -8.63
N LEU A 167 17.76 61.23 -7.60
CA LEU A 167 18.63 61.96 -6.69
C LEU A 167 19.84 62.58 -7.41
N ARG A 168 20.50 61.84 -8.31
CA ARG A 168 21.58 62.39 -9.15
C ARG A 168 21.11 63.50 -10.08
N SER A 169 19.85 63.44 -10.56
CA SER A 169 19.25 64.52 -11.36
C SER A 169 19.03 65.78 -10.51
N GLN A 170 18.48 65.62 -9.31
CA GLN A 170 18.27 66.70 -8.33
C GLN A 170 19.59 67.37 -7.92
N LEU A 171 20.63 66.59 -7.58
CA LEU A 171 21.95 67.12 -7.23
C LEU A 171 22.58 67.90 -8.40
N LYS A 172 22.43 67.41 -9.63
CA LYS A 172 22.87 68.11 -10.85
C LYS A 172 22.10 69.42 -11.07
N ALA A 173 20.80 69.46 -10.78
CA ALA A 173 20.01 70.68 -10.85
C ALA A 173 20.50 71.72 -9.82
N LEU A 174 20.60 71.34 -8.55
CA LEU A 174 21.12 72.20 -7.47
C LEU A 174 22.52 72.75 -7.78
N ARG A 175 23.39 71.95 -8.40
CA ARG A 175 24.70 72.40 -8.88
C ARG A 175 24.60 73.45 -9.99
N ASN A 176 23.69 73.28 -10.93
CA ASN A 176 23.46 74.26 -12.00
C ASN A 176 22.87 75.57 -11.45
N ASP A 177 21.96 75.49 -10.49
CA ASP A 177 21.36 76.65 -9.82
C ASP A 177 22.42 77.43 -9.03
N ARG A 178 23.30 76.72 -8.30
CA ARG A 178 24.47 77.31 -7.64
C ARG A 178 25.43 77.97 -8.64
N ILE A 179 25.68 77.35 -9.79
CA ILE A 179 26.47 77.94 -10.88
C ILE A 179 25.82 79.23 -11.39
N ALA A 180 24.49 79.29 -11.53
CA ALA A 180 23.77 80.49 -11.94
C ALA A 180 23.94 81.63 -10.90
N GLN A 181 23.69 81.35 -9.63
CA GLN A 181 23.90 82.28 -8.51
C GLN A 181 25.34 82.84 -8.46
N LEU A 182 26.35 81.99 -8.69
CA LEU A 182 27.74 82.41 -8.74
C LEU A 182 28.02 83.33 -9.94
N ASN A 183 27.49 83.03 -11.14
CA ASN A 183 27.68 83.91 -12.30
C ASN A 183 27.07 85.31 -12.06
N GLU A 184 25.89 85.38 -11.44
CA GLU A 184 25.24 86.66 -11.06
C GLU A 184 26.07 87.41 -10.00
N ALA A 185 26.47 86.74 -8.92
CA ALA A 185 27.30 87.32 -7.87
C ALA A 185 28.66 87.82 -8.39
N ILE A 186 29.28 87.12 -9.35
CA ILE A 186 30.50 87.57 -10.05
C ILE A 186 30.23 88.81 -10.91
N GLY A 187 29.06 88.89 -11.56
CA GLY A 187 28.65 90.08 -12.31
C GLY A 187 28.54 91.32 -11.42
N ILE A 188 27.87 91.18 -10.27
CA ILE A 188 27.71 92.25 -9.28
C ILE A 188 29.06 92.60 -8.63
N ALA A 189 29.87 91.61 -8.25
CA ALA A 189 31.20 91.86 -7.69
C ALA A 189 32.12 92.61 -8.67
N LYS A 190 32.04 92.30 -9.98
CA LYS A 190 32.77 93.03 -11.04
C LYS A 190 32.30 94.47 -11.18
N SER A 191 30.99 94.75 -11.21
CA SER A 191 30.47 96.11 -11.36
C SER A 191 30.71 96.99 -10.12
N LEU A 192 30.82 96.37 -8.93
CA LEU A 192 31.21 97.04 -7.68
C LEU A 192 32.73 97.11 -7.45
N GLY A 193 33.56 96.48 -8.29
CA GLY A 193 35.02 96.47 -8.17
C GLY A 193 35.60 95.54 -7.09
N ILE A 194 34.78 94.65 -6.52
CA ILE A 194 35.13 93.79 -5.38
C ILE A 194 35.93 92.57 -5.86
N GLN A 195 37.26 92.68 -5.95
CA GLN A 195 38.11 91.57 -6.38
C GLN A 195 38.25 90.47 -5.30
N LYS A 196 38.36 90.86 -4.02
CA LYS A 196 38.68 90.00 -2.87
C LYS A 196 37.60 90.06 -1.79
N PRO A 197 37.51 89.06 -0.88
CA PRO A 197 36.55 89.06 0.21
C PRO A 197 36.56 90.37 1.01
N THR A 198 35.40 91.01 1.12
CA THR A 198 35.22 92.36 1.67
C THR A 198 33.91 92.40 2.47
N THR A 199 33.90 93.01 3.66
CA THR A 199 32.66 93.19 4.46
C THR A 199 31.89 94.44 4.01
N PRO A 200 30.58 94.56 4.30
CA PRO A 200 29.82 95.78 4.00
C PRO A 200 30.43 97.06 4.56
N SER A 201 31.01 97.02 5.77
CA SER A 201 31.68 98.19 6.37
C SER A 201 32.99 98.54 5.67
N SER A 202 33.85 97.55 5.38
CA SER A 202 35.13 97.78 4.70
C SER A 202 34.96 98.25 3.24
N LEU A 203 33.88 97.84 2.55
CA LEU A 203 33.53 98.37 1.24
C LEU A 203 33.19 99.88 1.31
N GLY A 204 32.45 100.31 2.35
CA GLY A 204 32.12 101.71 2.57
C GLY A 204 33.34 102.59 2.91
N GLU A 205 34.25 102.06 3.74
CA GLU A 205 35.48 102.77 4.13
C GLU A 205 36.49 102.89 2.96
N SER A 206 36.47 101.96 1.99
CA SER A 206 37.38 101.96 0.83
C SER A 206 37.36 103.23 -0.04
N ARG A 207 36.26 104.01 -0.02
CA ARG A 207 36.17 105.30 -0.73
C ARG A 207 36.82 106.48 0.02
N ASN A 208 37.10 106.34 1.31
CA ASN A 208 37.60 107.40 2.18
C ASN A 208 38.99 107.04 2.73
N ALA A 209 39.99 106.97 1.83
CA ALA A 209 41.36 106.60 2.17
C ALA A 209 42.07 107.69 3.00
N GLY A 210 41.84 107.71 4.33
CA GLY A 210 42.48 108.69 5.22
C GLY A 210 42.14 108.66 6.72
N ALA A 211 41.42 107.65 7.23
CA ALA A 211 41.01 107.60 8.64
C ALA A 211 41.38 106.29 9.35
N ASN A 212 41.63 106.39 10.67
CA ASN A 212 42.12 105.31 11.52
C ASN A 212 41.22 104.06 11.48
N SER A 213 41.82 102.88 11.32
CA SER A 213 41.11 101.60 11.41
C SER A 213 40.61 101.35 12.83
N VAL A 214 39.29 101.47 13.03
CA VAL A 214 38.61 101.07 14.27
C VAL A 214 38.04 99.68 14.05
N MET A 215 38.63 98.68 14.70
CA MET A 215 38.24 97.28 14.60
C MET A 215 36.84 97.05 15.20
N ARG A 216 35.80 97.15 14.36
CA ARG A 216 34.41 96.87 14.74
C ARG A 216 34.11 95.39 14.55
N THR A 217 33.65 94.72 15.60
CA THR A 217 33.11 93.36 15.52
C THR A 217 31.70 93.42 14.94
N GLU A 218 31.55 93.13 13.64
CA GLU A 218 30.26 93.07 12.94
C GLU A 218 29.39 91.92 13.46
N VAL A 219 28.51 92.17 14.45
CA VAL A 219 27.52 91.20 14.93
C VAL A 219 26.28 91.23 14.03
N ASN A 220 26.40 90.70 12.82
CA ASN A 220 25.29 90.62 11.86
C ASN A 220 24.73 89.20 11.76
N ASN A 221 23.42 89.05 12.03
CA ASN A 221 22.68 87.78 11.91
C ASN A 221 21.93 87.63 10.57
N GLN A 222 22.22 88.51 9.60
CA GLN A 222 21.66 88.46 8.24
C GLN A 222 22.65 87.77 7.28
N GLN A 223 22.12 87.04 6.30
CA GLN A 223 22.95 86.38 5.28
C GLN A 223 23.67 87.42 4.42
N VAL A 224 25.01 87.44 4.48
CA VAL A 224 25.84 88.34 3.67
C VAL A 224 25.72 87.94 2.18
N PRO A 225 25.35 88.87 1.27
CA PRO A 225 25.22 88.58 -0.16
C PRO A 225 26.52 88.05 -0.79
N LEU A 226 26.41 87.05 -1.67
CA LEU A 226 27.56 86.32 -2.24
C LEU A 226 28.61 87.20 -2.91
N PHE A 227 28.22 88.33 -3.51
CA PHE A 227 29.14 89.24 -4.21
C PHE A 227 30.22 89.86 -3.30
N PHE A 228 29.98 89.95 -1.98
CA PHE A 228 30.97 90.40 -1.00
C PHE A 228 32.18 89.45 -0.87
N MET A 229 32.04 88.18 -1.30
CA MET A 229 33.14 87.21 -1.34
C MET A 229 34.22 87.55 -2.40
N GLY A 230 33.89 88.43 -3.35
CA GLY A 230 34.79 88.94 -4.37
C GLY A 230 35.00 88.01 -5.58
N VAL A 231 35.39 88.62 -6.70
CA VAL A 231 35.54 87.98 -8.01
C VAL A 231 36.54 86.82 -7.99
N GLU A 232 37.64 86.91 -7.26
CA GLU A 232 38.66 85.84 -7.19
C GLU A 232 38.10 84.55 -6.58
N ALA A 233 37.48 84.63 -5.40
CA ALA A 233 36.97 83.48 -4.67
C ALA A 233 35.74 82.84 -5.37
N LEU A 234 34.82 83.67 -5.87
CA LEU A 234 33.64 83.17 -6.57
C LEU A 234 34.00 82.48 -7.90
N ASN A 235 35.01 82.95 -8.63
CA ASN A 235 35.52 82.24 -9.81
C ASN A 235 36.15 80.89 -9.44
N ALA A 236 36.87 80.80 -8.33
CA ALA A 236 37.45 79.53 -7.87
C ALA A 236 36.36 78.48 -7.56
N GLU A 237 35.29 78.87 -6.86
CA GLU A 237 34.13 77.99 -6.64
C GLU A 237 33.46 77.60 -7.97
N LEU A 238 33.22 78.58 -8.86
CA LEU A 238 32.60 78.37 -10.17
C LEU A 238 33.40 77.40 -11.06
N VAL A 239 34.73 77.49 -11.07
CA VAL A 239 35.61 76.57 -11.81
C VAL A 239 35.55 75.17 -11.19
N ALA A 240 35.62 75.05 -9.87
CA ALA A 240 35.50 73.76 -9.18
C ALA A 240 34.15 73.06 -9.44
N LEU A 241 33.04 73.80 -9.46
CA LEU A 241 31.72 73.27 -9.80
C LEU A 241 31.60 72.87 -11.29
N LYS A 242 32.21 73.64 -12.21
CA LYS A 242 32.21 73.31 -13.65
C LYS A 242 33.09 72.11 -14.00
N GLN A 243 34.17 71.87 -13.26
CA GLN A 243 35.05 70.72 -13.45
C GLN A 243 34.54 69.43 -12.76
N ARG A 244 33.52 69.51 -11.90
CA ARG A 244 33.01 68.40 -11.09
C ARG A 244 32.28 67.35 -11.96
N LYS A 245 32.81 66.12 -11.94
CA LYS A 245 32.27 64.97 -12.71
C LYS A 245 31.03 64.32 -12.08
N SER A 246 30.94 64.29 -10.75
CA SER A 246 29.82 63.70 -10.00
C SER A 246 29.58 64.50 -8.72
N ASP A 247 28.32 64.53 -8.27
CA ASP A 247 27.87 65.14 -7.02
C ASP A 247 27.52 64.09 -5.95
N ASP A 248 27.74 62.80 -6.23
CA ASP A 248 27.39 61.66 -5.34
C ASP A 248 27.95 61.75 -3.91
N PHE A 249 28.95 62.60 -3.67
CA PHE A 249 29.56 62.83 -2.36
C PHE A 249 28.84 63.90 -1.51
N THR A 250 27.90 64.66 -2.09
CA THR A 250 27.20 65.74 -1.37
C THR A 250 25.98 65.26 -0.59
N ASP A 251 25.47 64.05 -0.89
CA ASP A 251 24.34 63.44 -0.20
C ASP A 251 24.69 62.02 0.29
N PRO A 252 24.67 61.75 1.61
CA PRO A 252 24.97 60.42 2.15
C PRO A 252 23.98 59.33 1.68
N ARG A 253 22.77 59.69 1.24
CA ARG A 253 21.78 58.74 0.71
C ARG A 253 22.29 58.02 -0.53
N VAL A 254 23.12 58.66 -1.37
CA VAL A 254 23.72 58.02 -2.55
C VAL A 254 24.62 56.84 -2.14
N ALA A 255 25.43 57.01 -1.10
CA ALA A 255 26.29 55.94 -0.56
C ALA A 255 25.46 54.84 0.14
N GLN A 256 24.36 55.19 0.79
CA GLN A 256 23.42 54.21 1.37
C GLN A 256 22.75 53.36 0.28
N ILE A 257 22.23 53.98 -0.79
CA ILE A 257 21.63 53.26 -1.92
C ILE A 257 22.65 52.34 -2.58
N ALA A 258 23.90 52.79 -2.78
CA ALA A 258 24.97 51.95 -3.31
C ALA A 258 25.23 50.71 -2.43
N LYS A 259 25.22 50.86 -1.10
CA LYS A 259 25.31 49.75 -0.15
C LYS A 259 24.09 48.81 -0.22
N GLU A 260 22.87 49.35 -0.26
CA GLU A 260 21.64 48.54 -0.41
C GLU A 260 21.68 47.72 -1.71
N LEU A 261 22.06 48.33 -2.83
CA LEU A 261 22.21 47.67 -4.13
C LEU A 261 23.30 46.58 -4.11
N GLN A 262 24.40 46.77 -3.38
CA GLN A 262 25.44 45.76 -3.21
C GLN A 262 24.96 44.57 -2.35
N LEU A 263 24.19 44.82 -1.29
CA LEU A 263 23.60 43.75 -0.48
C LEU A 263 22.54 42.94 -1.27
N LEU A 264 21.82 43.60 -2.19
CA LEU A 264 20.89 42.97 -3.12
C LEU A 264 21.57 42.34 -4.35
N ALA A 265 22.90 42.21 -4.38
CA ALA A 265 23.60 41.54 -5.47
C ALA A 265 23.55 40.00 -5.36
N SER A 266 23.53 39.47 -4.13
CA SER A 266 23.55 38.03 -3.84
C SER A 266 22.59 37.70 -2.68
N ASN A 267 21.49 37.01 -2.98
CA ASN A 267 20.51 36.64 -1.96
C ASN A 267 20.92 35.35 -1.23
N ARG A 268 21.35 35.50 0.03
CA ARG A 268 21.85 34.39 0.85
C ARG A 268 20.78 33.36 1.23
N GLU A 269 19.49 33.74 1.30
CA GLU A 269 18.40 32.76 1.46
C GLU A 269 18.28 31.88 0.22
N VAL A 270 18.32 32.48 -0.97
CA VAL A 270 18.28 31.74 -2.24
C VAL A 270 19.51 30.83 -2.39
N GLU A 271 20.71 31.29 -2.04
CA GLU A 271 21.91 30.43 -2.01
C GLU A 271 21.72 29.22 -1.07
N VAL A 272 21.27 29.45 0.16
CA VAL A 272 21.04 28.40 1.16
C VAL A 272 19.91 27.44 0.76
N LEU A 273 18.92 27.89 -0.01
CA LEU A 273 17.85 27.03 -0.54
C LEU A 273 18.35 26.16 -1.71
N ASN A 274 19.23 26.66 -2.58
CA ASN A 274 19.80 25.88 -3.69
C ASN A 274 20.96 24.96 -3.26
N ALA A 275 21.57 25.17 -2.09
CA ALA A 275 22.71 24.41 -1.59
C ALA A 275 22.33 23.24 -0.64
N ARG A 276 21.07 22.81 -0.61
CA ARG A 276 20.60 21.70 0.26
C ARG A 276 20.82 20.35 -0.43
N GLU A 277 21.79 19.57 0.07
CA GLU A 277 22.02 18.21 -0.44
C GLU A 277 20.96 17.20 0.04
N ASN A 278 20.42 17.38 1.26
CA ASN A 278 19.45 16.47 1.89
C ASN A 278 18.15 17.21 2.25
N GLU A 279 17.41 17.57 1.21
CA GLU A 279 16.13 18.30 1.27
C GLU A 279 15.05 17.52 2.03
N ASP A 280 15.16 16.18 1.99
CA ASP A 280 14.36 15.18 2.68
C ASP A 280 14.21 15.44 4.20
N ILE A 281 15.15 16.14 4.83
CA ILE A 281 15.13 16.52 6.26
C ILE A 281 14.12 17.64 6.54
N PHE A 282 13.90 18.54 5.58
CA PHE A 282 13.05 19.73 5.73
C PHE A 282 11.55 19.46 5.45
N LEU A 283 11.22 18.24 5.01
CA LEU A 283 9.85 17.81 4.77
C LEU A 283 9.03 17.78 6.07
N ALA A 284 8.02 18.63 6.16
CA ALA A 284 7.09 18.66 7.29
C ALA A 284 6.11 17.47 7.25
N GLY A 285 5.80 16.90 8.42
CA GLY A 285 4.75 15.87 8.56
C GLY A 285 5.08 14.48 8.00
N VAL A 286 6.25 14.27 7.40
CA VAL A 286 6.65 12.95 6.87
C VAL A 286 7.22 12.00 7.94
N GLN A 287 7.50 12.49 9.14
CA GLN A 287 8.13 11.72 10.22
C GLN A 287 7.29 10.48 10.62
N PRO A 288 5.95 10.55 10.76
CA PRO A 288 5.11 9.37 10.94
C PRO A 288 5.14 8.41 9.75
N LEU A 289 5.19 8.92 8.51
CA LEU A 289 5.26 8.10 7.30
C LEU A 289 6.58 7.30 7.27
N ARG A 290 7.71 7.94 7.58
CA ARG A 290 9.02 7.28 7.69
C ARG A 290 9.02 6.22 8.81
N ALA A 291 8.45 6.55 9.98
CA ALA A 291 8.39 5.63 11.12
C ALA A 291 7.55 4.38 10.81
N GLU A 292 6.38 4.54 10.20
CA GLU A 292 5.52 3.41 9.81
C GLU A 292 6.15 2.60 8.65
N MET A 293 6.77 3.23 7.64
CA MET A 293 7.52 2.49 6.61
C MET A 293 8.68 1.67 7.22
N ALA A 294 9.43 2.24 8.17
CA ALA A 294 10.49 1.53 8.87
C ALA A 294 9.93 0.34 9.68
N ARG A 295 8.88 0.56 10.48
CA ARG A 295 8.16 -0.49 11.23
C ARG A 295 7.75 -1.63 10.31
N LEU A 296 7.05 -1.34 9.22
CA LEU A 296 6.55 -2.33 8.26
C LEU A 296 7.69 -3.08 7.57
N SER A 297 8.79 -2.40 7.20
CA SER A 297 9.96 -3.05 6.61
C SER A 297 10.75 -3.94 7.57
N SER A 298 10.61 -3.69 8.89
CA SER A 298 11.22 -4.50 9.96
C SER A 298 10.35 -5.64 10.47
N LEU A 299 9.10 -5.74 10.00
CA LEU A 299 8.18 -6.81 10.40
C LEU A 299 8.65 -8.14 9.80
N ASN A 300 8.92 -9.15 10.63
CA ASN A 300 9.19 -10.49 10.11
C ASN A 300 7.89 -11.12 9.60
N ILE A 301 7.83 -11.39 8.29
CA ILE A 301 6.66 -11.95 7.61
C ILE A 301 6.70 -13.50 7.59
N ASP A 302 7.83 -14.12 7.98
CA ASP A 302 7.89 -15.58 8.14
C ASP A 302 7.04 -16.04 9.33
N MET A 303 5.90 -16.64 9.01
CA MET A 303 4.96 -17.19 9.99
C MET A 303 5.26 -18.65 10.36
N ALA A 304 6.43 -19.21 10.04
CA ALA A 304 6.81 -20.60 10.32
C ALA A 304 6.48 -21.07 11.76
N GLY A 305 6.68 -20.19 12.76
CA GLY A 305 6.38 -20.45 14.18
C GLY A 305 4.94 -20.10 14.63
N LEU A 306 4.06 -19.63 13.75
CA LEU A 306 2.72 -19.14 14.11
C LEU A 306 1.79 -20.30 14.52
N LYS A 307 1.52 -20.41 15.82
CA LYS A 307 0.46 -21.26 16.37
C LYS A 307 -0.90 -20.66 16.00
N LEU A 308 -1.48 -21.17 14.91
CA LEU A 308 -2.83 -20.83 14.40
C LEU A 308 -3.93 -21.49 15.24
N VAL A 309 -3.78 -22.80 15.49
CA VAL A 309 -4.71 -23.64 16.26
C VAL A 309 -3.96 -24.48 17.28
N THR A 310 -4.71 -25.01 18.25
CA THR A 310 -4.28 -26.06 19.19
C THR A 310 -4.94 -27.38 18.80
N VAL A 311 -4.14 -28.44 18.63
CA VAL A 311 -4.66 -29.81 18.67
C VAL A 311 -4.91 -30.14 20.15
N ASP A 312 -6.18 -30.37 20.49
CA ASP A 312 -6.61 -30.74 21.85
C ASP A 312 -6.43 -32.25 22.08
N GLN A 313 -6.93 -33.06 21.15
CA GLN A 313 -6.73 -34.50 21.09
C GLN A 313 -6.11 -34.90 19.74
N GLN A 314 -4.99 -35.63 19.76
CA GLN A 314 -4.43 -36.28 18.57
C GLN A 314 -5.22 -37.54 18.20
N ALA A 315 -5.12 -37.97 16.95
CA ALA A 315 -5.65 -39.27 16.52
C ALA A 315 -4.99 -40.41 17.31
N LEU A 316 -5.78 -41.40 17.71
CA LEU A 316 -5.37 -42.59 18.47
C LEU A 316 -5.85 -43.85 17.75
N GLU A 317 -5.16 -44.99 17.97
CA GLU A 317 -5.59 -46.26 17.38
C GLU A 317 -6.95 -46.72 17.95
N PRO A 318 -7.90 -47.17 17.11
CA PRO A 318 -9.22 -47.58 17.55
C PRO A 318 -9.18 -48.96 18.23
N LEU A 319 -9.51 -48.99 19.52
CA LEU A 319 -9.58 -50.21 20.34
C LEU A 319 -10.58 -51.26 19.82
N VAL A 320 -11.58 -50.83 19.03
CA VAL A 320 -12.62 -51.67 18.43
C VAL A 320 -12.86 -51.20 17.00
N ALA A 321 -13.05 -52.15 16.07
CA ALA A 321 -13.39 -51.82 14.68
C ALA A 321 -14.78 -51.18 14.58
N ALA A 322 -14.87 -50.01 13.92
CA ALA A 322 -16.12 -49.24 13.80
C ALA A 322 -17.22 -49.98 13.00
N SER A 323 -16.85 -50.92 12.12
CA SER A 323 -17.80 -51.73 11.38
C SER A 323 -17.20 -53.09 10.95
N PRO A 324 -18.03 -54.11 10.66
CA PRO A 324 -19.45 -54.21 11.01
C PRO A 324 -19.64 -54.66 12.46
N ASN A 325 -20.73 -54.21 13.10
CA ASN A 325 -21.09 -54.61 14.46
C ASN A 325 -21.35 -56.12 14.54
N ARG A 326 -20.42 -56.89 15.13
CA ARG A 326 -20.47 -58.37 15.16
C ARG A 326 -21.79 -58.92 15.71
N LEU A 327 -22.34 -58.29 16.75
CA LEU A 327 -23.62 -58.67 17.34
C LEU A 327 -24.80 -58.46 16.36
N LEU A 328 -24.79 -57.37 15.59
CA LEU A 328 -25.81 -57.07 14.58
C LEU A 328 -25.75 -58.08 13.42
N VAL A 329 -24.53 -58.44 12.97
CA VAL A 329 -24.32 -59.49 11.96
C VAL A 329 -24.85 -60.85 12.44
N VAL A 330 -24.59 -61.23 13.69
CA VAL A 330 -25.12 -62.47 14.29
C VAL A 330 -26.65 -62.42 14.40
N LEU A 331 -27.23 -61.29 14.80
CA LEU A 331 -28.69 -61.12 14.91
C LEU A 331 -29.39 -61.23 13.54
N LEU A 332 -28.86 -60.57 12.51
CA LEU A 332 -29.37 -60.69 11.14
C LEU A 332 -29.18 -62.11 10.57
N GLY A 333 -28.05 -62.76 10.86
CA GLY A 333 -27.79 -64.14 10.45
C GLY A 333 -28.78 -65.13 11.08
N LEU A 334 -29.09 -64.97 12.37
CA LEU A 334 -30.09 -65.78 13.08
C LEU A 334 -31.50 -65.54 12.53
N LEU A 335 -31.89 -64.28 12.31
CA LEU A 335 -33.21 -63.92 11.80
C LEU A 335 -33.41 -64.40 10.35
N GLY A 336 -32.41 -64.21 9.48
CA GLY A 336 -32.42 -64.74 8.11
C GLY A 336 -32.42 -66.27 8.06
N GLY A 337 -31.68 -66.91 8.97
CA GLY A 337 -31.68 -68.37 9.15
C GLY A 337 -33.06 -68.91 9.58
N ALA A 338 -33.75 -68.22 10.50
CA ALA A 338 -35.10 -68.58 10.93
C ALA A 338 -36.13 -68.45 9.79
N VAL A 339 -36.04 -67.37 8.98
CA VAL A 339 -36.89 -67.20 7.79
C VAL A 339 -36.62 -68.30 6.76
N LEU A 340 -35.35 -68.63 6.47
CA LEU A 340 -35.00 -69.74 5.57
C LEU A 340 -35.51 -71.10 6.08
N ALA A 341 -35.38 -71.38 7.38
CA ALA A 341 -35.89 -72.60 7.98
C ALA A 341 -37.42 -72.71 7.85
N LEU A 342 -38.15 -71.61 8.06
CA LEU A 342 -39.60 -71.54 7.87
C LEU A 342 -40.00 -71.80 6.41
N CYS A 343 -39.32 -71.15 5.45
CA CYS A 343 -39.56 -71.37 4.01
C CYS A 343 -39.30 -72.83 3.60
N ILE A 344 -38.22 -73.46 4.09
CA ILE A 344 -37.91 -74.87 3.82
C ILE A 344 -38.95 -75.80 4.45
N ALA A 345 -39.45 -75.49 5.66
CA ALA A 345 -40.51 -76.25 6.30
C ALA A 345 -41.83 -76.19 5.51
N LEU A 346 -42.24 -74.98 5.07
CA LEU A 346 -43.44 -74.76 4.27
C LEU A 346 -43.37 -75.49 2.92
N LEU A 347 -42.23 -75.39 2.22
CA LEU A 347 -41.98 -76.12 0.97
C LEU A 347 -42.04 -77.65 1.18
N ARG A 348 -41.47 -78.17 2.27
CA ARG A 348 -41.59 -79.60 2.62
C ARG A 348 -43.05 -79.99 2.87
N SER A 349 -43.83 -79.22 3.63
CA SER A 349 -45.24 -79.54 3.87
C SER A 349 -46.07 -79.53 2.57
N ALA A 350 -45.81 -78.58 1.66
CA ALA A 350 -46.48 -78.52 0.36
C ALA A 350 -46.16 -79.75 -0.52
N ILE A 351 -44.90 -80.19 -0.54
CA ILE A 351 -44.47 -81.39 -1.28
C ILE A 351 -45.06 -82.68 -0.68
N VAL A 352 -45.21 -82.76 0.65
CA VAL A 352 -45.85 -83.91 1.31
C VAL A 352 -47.36 -83.93 1.01
N ALA A 353 -48.08 -82.83 1.20
CA ALA A 353 -49.50 -82.73 0.86
C ALA A 353 -49.77 -83.06 -0.62
N SER A 354 -48.87 -82.65 -1.52
CA SER A 354 -48.94 -82.99 -2.95
C SER A 354 -48.77 -84.48 -3.25
N ARG A 355 -48.13 -85.26 -2.35
CA ARG A 355 -47.97 -86.72 -2.50
C ARG A 355 -49.18 -87.49 -2.01
N ASP A 356 -49.82 -87.05 -0.92
CA ASP A 356 -50.99 -87.73 -0.38
C ASP A 356 -52.19 -87.62 -1.34
N ILE A 357 -52.39 -86.45 -1.97
CA ILE A 357 -53.43 -86.22 -3.00
C ILE A 357 -53.29 -87.16 -4.21
N ILE A 358 -52.07 -87.61 -4.55
CA ILE A 358 -51.82 -88.53 -5.68
C ILE A 358 -52.17 -89.98 -5.33
N LYS A 359 -52.30 -90.33 -4.04
CA LYS A 359 -52.45 -91.71 -3.57
C LYS A 359 -53.90 -92.23 -3.58
N GLU A 360 -54.89 -91.37 -3.80
CA GLU A 360 -56.30 -91.66 -3.49
C GLU A 360 -57.20 -91.94 -4.71
N ARG A 361 -56.65 -92.11 -5.93
CA ARG A 361 -57.49 -92.14 -7.16
C ARG A 361 -57.13 -93.16 -8.25
N SER A 362 -57.47 -94.45 -8.05
CA SER A 362 -57.92 -95.45 -9.06
C SER A 362 -57.85 -96.90 -8.54
N PRO A 363 -58.52 -97.91 -9.16
CA PRO A 363 -59.56 -97.90 -10.21
C PRO A 363 -60.86 -98.66 -9.82
N GLY A 364 -61.88 -98.77 -10.71
CA GLY A 364 -63.18 -99.37 -10.31
C GLY A 364 -64.19 -99.95 -11.34
N SER A 365 -63.91 -100.04 -12.66
CA SER A 365 -64.84 -100.61 -13.70
C SER A 365 -66.16 -99.83 -13.93
N GLN A 366 -67.02 -99.98 -14.96
CA GLN A 366 -67.29 -100.89 -16.11
C GLN A 366 -68.01 -100.05 -17.23
N VAL A 367 -68.31 -100.43 -18.50
CA VAL A 367 -67.81 -101.38 -19.55
C VAL A 367 -68.63 -101.12 -20.86
N SER A 368 -68.12 -101.51 -22.06
CA SER A 368 -68.83 -101.58 -23.38
C SER A 368 -69.19 -100.26 -24.12
N ARG A 369 -69.28 -100.18 -25.48
CA ARG A 369 -68.87 -101.06 -26.62
C ARG A 369 -68.91 -100.32 -27.98
N LEU A 370 -68.25 -100.90 -29.00
CA LEU A 370 -68.46 -100.80 -30.47
C LEU A 370 -68.05 -99.52 -31.28
N ASN A 371 -67.17 -99.76 -32.29
CA ASN A 371 -67.24 -99.40 -33.73
C ASN A 371 -67.48 -97.95 -34.24
N ALA A 372 -66.97 -97.51 -35.43
CA ALA A 372 -65.90 -97.97 -36.34
C ALA A 372 -65.73 -96.97 -37.54
N ARG A 373 -64.60 -97.03 -38.29
CA ARG A 373 -64.24 -96.23 -39.53
C ARG A 373 -64.17 -94.71 -39.30
N GLY A 374 -63.08 -93.98 -39.64
CA GLY A 374 -62.40 -93.78 -40.94
C GLY A 374 -62.43 -92.26 -41.27
N HIS A 375 -61.65 -91.64 -42.17
CA HIS A 375 -60.57 -92.08 -43.08
C HIS A 375 -59.87 -90.83 -43.70
N ILE A 376 -58.55 -90.87 -43.96
CA ILE A 376 -57.74 -89.96 -44.86
C ILE A 376 -57.43 -88.52 -44.36
N GLY A 377 -56.26 -87.97 -44.74
CA GLY A 377 -55.85 -86.55 -44.58
C GLY A 377 -54.42 -86.33 -44.05
N GLU A 378 -53.40 -87.00 -44.60
CA GLU A 378 -52.36 -86.40 -45.48
C GLU A 378 -51.19 -85.64 -44.80
N LEU A 379 -49.99 -86.19 -45.02
CA LEU A 379 -48.64 -85.59 -44.93
C LEU A 379 -48.40 -84.65 -46.15
N PRO A 380 -47.38 -83.76 -46.23
CA PRO A 380 -45.98 -83.94 -45.81
C PRO A 380 -45.36 -82.72 -45.07
N ASP A 381 -44.04 -82.58 -44.84
CA ASP A 381 -42.90 -83.46 -44.47
C ASP A 381 -41.60 -82.60 -44.60
N GLN A 382 -40.45 -83.09 -44.10
CA GLN A 382 -39.08 -82.57 -44.35
C GLN A 382 -38.72 -81.25 -43.60
N GLN A 383 -37.52 -81.04 -43.05
CA GLN A 383 -36.14 -81.32 -43.50
C GLN A 383 -35.72 -80.43 -44.71
N HIS A 384 -34.45 -80.02 -44.91
CA HIS A 384 -33.18 -80.40 -44.28
C HIS A 384 -32.14 -79.25 -44.44
N SER A 385 -31.01 -79.32 -43.70
CA SER A 385 -29.65 -78.90 -44.16
C SER A 385 -29.31 -77.39 -44.34
N ILE A 386 -28.30 -76.80 -43.66
CA ILE A 386 -26.80 -76.85 -43.82
C ILE A 386 -26.24 -75.56 -44.50
N GLN A 387 -24.97 -75.28 -44.19
CA GLN A 387 -24.07 -74.18 -44.60
C GLN A 387 -23.70 -74.24 -46.14
N PRO A 388 -22.76 -73.46 -46.75
CA PRO A 388 -21.73 -72.58 -46.17
C PRO A 388 -21.20 -71.32 -46.94
N ILE A 389 -20.35 -70.55 -46.23
CA ILE A 389 -19.06 -69.93 -46.65
C ILE A 389 -18.95 -68.98 -47.88
N GLN A 390 -18.38 -67.78 -47.59
CA GLN A 390 -17.65 -66.82 -48.45
C GLN A 390 -18.42 -66.14 -49.60
N LYS A 391 -18.17 -64.85 -49.87
CA LYS A 391 -16.86 -64.19 -49.94
C LYS A 391 -16.73 -62.88 -49.17
#